data_AF-A0A0J6VMI9-F1
#
_entry.id   AF-A0A0J6VMI9-F1
#
_cell.length_a   1.000
_cell.length_b   1.000
_cell.length_c   1.000
_cell.angle_alpha   90.00
_cell.angle_beta   90.00
_cell.angle_gamma   90.00
#
_symmetry.space_group_name_H-M   'P 1'
#
loop_
_entity.id
_entity.type
_entity.pdbx_description
1 polymer ?
#
loop_
_entity_poly.entity_id
_entity_poly.type
_entity_poly.pdbx_seq_one_letter_code
_entity_poly.pdbx_strand_id
1 'polypeptide(L)'
;MLSQFLRSATWAPTIALSWFWGLGFFYAIHVTLTYGWLGFVAFAVPNAVGLGLFGWILGAPGRSPDKITATIQGPYAVLFLACQFLAVAITIFGFAAYAWTPVFGRETVFGLIALVLVACSIGHALPLRSIRTLHGIALIPAVCAGLVALAGVATGLGGSGVPISSFDARFYGLALPSLVGFLLGPWMDVQQWQRAVEIQRAGASVRLAYATGAILFLGLLTINALLASAAGLGEPVLSSDGLPGAYAAVAQAIARDHLTGVTVAFLIWTVVAAATTIDSFYCATRWLMMAITTRSNSPLLAFVPAALVSSPIWILLAALAAAVAASQLNLSLMYLMMPFATILVGGAACLVCETLGASRRYDPVLSYMIGLVAGLIFFTGYVAPNWLFLAMAPLIGLIGALPMIAELLGLGGEPATRLPVPADEPAVKTVVVTVSRDEAIASHGFDGQWFVMNLIPTYDDTNSVGNVYFANYVRWVGKARELFFNTCMPDFDLKATDFYVLTKTFQHDFRREAVEFEPVSVRVRIASHNRKFVTLAHEIHSEINGLLGRGEQSLMFVDTVQYRPLDIPRTIIEGFLPYWPKSSPHAASPAPGSLEVKNLSA
;
A
#
# COMPACT_ATOMS: atom_id res chain seq x y z
N MET A 1 2.19 -14.53 -32.54
CA MET A 1 3.40 -14.78 -31.72
C MET A 1 4.36 -13.58 -31.71
N LEU A 2 4.85 -13.09 -32.86
CA LEU A 2 5.78 -11.94 -32.91
C LEU A 2 5.23 -10.65 -32.26
N SER A 3 3.96 -10.30 -32.51
CA SER A 3 3.30 -9.13 -31.88
C SER A 3 3.23 -9.22 -30.34
N GLN A 4 2.97 -10.41 -29.80
CA GLN A 4 2.91 -10.64 -28.35
C GLN A 4 4.31 -10.61 -27.72
N PHE A 5 5.31 -11.16 -28.44
CA PHE A 5 6.71 -11.09 -28.02
C PHE A 5 7.17 -9.64 -27.92
N LEU A 6 7.00 -8.87 -29.00
CA LEU A 6 7.38 -7.44 -29.04
C LEU A 6 6.64 -6.64 -27.95
N ARG A 7 5.34 -6.86 -27.77
CA ARG A 7 4.55 -6.18 -26.73
C ARG A 7 5.06 -6.47 -25.33
N SER A 8 5.60 -7.66 -25.08
CA SER A 8 6.13 -8.05 -23.76
C SER A 8 7.57 -7.56 -23.57
N ALA A 9 8.42 -7.72 -24.59
CA ALA A 9 9.84 -7.33 -24.55
C ALA A 9 10.04 -5.82 -24.41
N THR A 10 9.11 -4.99 -24.87
CA THR A 10 9.17 -3.52 -24.66
C THR A 10 9.09 -3.08 -23.19
N TRP A 11 8.76 -4.00 -22.26
CA TRP A 11 8.82 -3.74 -20.82
C TRP A 11 10.19 -4.02 -20.21
N ALA A 12 11.09 -4.73 -20.93
CA ALA A 12 12.41 -5.10 -20.42
C ALA A 12 13.23 -3.88 -19.95
N PRO A 13 13.30 -2.75 -20.68
CA PRO A 13 14.08 -1.59 -20.24
C PRO A 13 13.64 -1.05 -18.88
N THR A 14 12.33 -0.92 -18.64
CA THR A 14 11.85 -0.37 -17.37
C THR A 14 11.99 -1.34 -16.20
N ILE A 15 11.86 -2.64 -16.45
CA ILE A 15 12.15 -3.67 -15.44
C ILE A 15 13.63 -3.64 -15.07
N ALA A 16 14.51 -3.66 -16.07
CA ALA A 16 15.95 -3.71 -15.84
C ALA A 16 16.48 -2.43 -15.19
N LEU A 17 16.15 -1.25 -15.71
CA LEU A 17 16.71 0.02 -15.25
C LEU A 17 16.25 0.41 -13.84
N SER A 18 14.97 0.16 -13.50
CA SER A 18 14.48 0.43 -12.14
C SER A 18 15.09 -0.49 -11.08
N TRP A 19 15.56 -1.67 -11.48
CA TRP A 19 16.28 -2.61 -10.62
C TRP A 19 17.80 -2.44 -10.69
N PHE A 20 18.30 -1.74 -11.71
CA PHE A 20 19.72 -1.69 -12.06
C PHE A 20 20.57 -1.06 -10.94
N TRP A 21 20.05 -0.01 -10.31
CA TRP A 21 20.73 0.60 -9.19
C TRP A 21 20.72 -0.31 -7.97
N GLY A 22 19.53 -0.50 -7.37
CA GLY A 22 19.23 -1.39 -6.24
C GLY A 22 20.40 -1.79 -5.35
N LEU A 23 20.49 -3.08 -5.05
CA LEU A 23 21.68 -3.74 -4.47
C LEU A 23 22.77 -3.99 -5.53
N GLY A 24 22.50 -3.60 -6.78
CA GLY A 24 23.15 -4.02 -8.03
C GLY A 24 24.48 -3.33 -8.32
N PHE A 25 24.43 -2.01 -8.41
CA PHE A 25 25.36 -1.24 -9.23
C PHE A 25 26.81 -1.28 -8.72
N PHE A 26 27.05 -0.74 -7.52
CA PHE A 26 28.39 -0.66 -6.93
C PHE A 26 28.83 -1.95 -6.25
N TYR A 27 27.88 -2.76 -5.80
CA TYR A 27 28.24 -4.05 -5.24
C TYR A 27 28.78 -4.99 -6.32
N ALA A 28 28.25 -4.96 -7.55
CA ALA A 28 28.83 -5.67 -8.69
C ALA A 28 30.29 -5.28 -8.92
N ILE A 29 30.61 -3.98 -8.86
CA ILE A 29 32.00 -3.48 -8.99
C ILE A 29 32.88 -4.06 -7.87
N HIS A 30 32.42 -3.94 -6.62
CA HIS A 30 33.15 -4.43 -5.46
C HIS A 30 33.46 -5.93 -5.56
N VAL A 31 32.45 -6.78 -5.77
CA VAL A 31 32.66 -8.23 -5.81
C VAL A 31 33.48 -8.69 -7.01
N THR A 32 33.41 -7.97 -8.13
CA THR A 32 34.26 -8.25 -9.30
C THR A 32 35.73 -7.98 -8.96
N LEU A 33 36.03 -6.90 -8.24
CA LEU A 33 37.40 -6.55 -7.88
C LEU A 33 37.95 -7.38 -6.72
N THR A 34 37.13 -7.74 -5.73
CA THR A 34 37.57 -8.50 -4.56
C THR A 34 37.64 -10.00 -4.79
N TYR A 35 36.76 -10.54 -5.64
CA TYR A 35 36.60 -11.99 -5.84
C TYR A 35 36.57 -12.41 -7.32
N GLY A 36 36.90 -11.50 -8.24
CA GLY A 36 36.96 -11.77 -9.67
C GLY A 36 35.59 -12.10 -10.29
N TRP A 37 35.65 -12.73 -11.47
CA TRP A 37 34.46 -13.17 -12.20
C TRP A 37 33.59 -14.17 -11.43
N LEU A 38 34.19 -14.99 -10.56
CA LEU A 38 33.42 -15.91 -9.72
C LEU A 38 32.55 -15.15 -8.72
N GLY A 39 33.08 -14.11 -8.08
CA GLY A 39 32.28 -13.23 -7.22
C GLY A 39 31.20 -12.48 -7.96
N PHE A 40 31.50 -11.98 -9.16
CA PHE A 40 30.50 -11.38 -10.03
C PHE A 40 29.35 -12.34 -10.35
N VAL A 41 29.66 -13.55 -10.82
CA VAL A 41 28.65 -14.55 -11.18
C VAL A 41 27.83 -14.99 -9.95
N ALA A 42 28.49 -15.22 -8.82
CA ALA A 42 27.84 -15.60 -7.56
C ALA A 42 26.86 -14.53 -7.07
N PHE A 43 27.07 -13.26 -7.40
CA PHE A 43 26.17 -12.16 -7.10
C PHE A 43 25.11 -11.93 -8.18
N ALA A 44 25.54 -11.75 -9.43
CA ALA A 44 24.69 -11.26 -10.52
C ALA A 44 23.66 -12.29 -10.97
N VAL A 45 24.02 -13.58 -10.96
CA VAL A 45 23.11 -14.64 -11.40
C VAL A 45 21.93 -14.82 -10.44
N PRO A 46 22.10 -15.02 -9.12
CA PRO A 46 20.96 -15.10 -8.22
C PRO A 46 20.07 -13.85 -8.24
N ASN A 47 20.66 -12.67 -8.44
CA ASN A 47 19.92 -11.41 -8.58
C ASN A 47 19.04 -11.38 -9.84
N ALA A 48 19.60 -11.68 -11.01
CA ALA A 48 18.84 -11.76 -12.24
C ALA A 48 17.80 -12.89 -12.22
N VAL A 49 18.14 -14.04 -11.63
CA VAL A 49 17.23 -15.18 -11.47
C VAL A 49 16.07 -14.82 -10.56
N GLY A 50 16.31 -14.16 -9.42
CA GLY A 50 15.24 -13.69 -8.53
C GLY A 50 14.25 -12.79 -9.25
N LEU A 51 14.75 -11.83 -10.04
CA LEU A 51 13.91 -10.93 -10.85
C LEU A 51 13.11 -11.70 -11.91
N GLY A 52 13.73 -12.66 -12.59
CA GLY A 52 13.05 -13.53 -13.56
C GLY A 52 11.98 -14.42 -12.92
N LEU A 53 12.29 -15.03 -11.77
CA LEU A 53 11.39 -15.91 -11.02
C LEU A 53 10.15 -15.18 -10.52
N PHE A 54 10.29 -13.94 -10.05
CA PHE A 54 9.16 -13.08 -9.68
C PHE A 54 8.12 -13.02 -10.80
N GLY A 55 8.53 -12.63 -12.01
CA GLY A 55 7.62 -12.55 -13.14
C GLY A 55 7.18 -13.91 -13.68
N TRP A 56 8.02 -14.94 -13.56
CA TRP A 56 7.69 -16.30 -13.97
C TRP A 56 6.54 -16.90 -13.12
N ILE A 57 6.62 -16.73 -11.81
CA ILE A 57 5.63 -17.22 -10.85
C ILE A 57 4.36 -16.38 -10.94
N LEU A 58 4.49 -15.05 -10.90
CA LEU A 58 3.34 -14.16 -10.89
C LEU A 58 2.56 -14.17 -12.22
N GLY A 59 3.26 -14.38 -13.33
CA GLY A 59 2.68 -14.54 -14.67
C GLY A 59 2.19 -15.94 -15.01
N ALA A 60 2.09 -16.86 -14.04
CA ALA A 60 1.62 -18.22 -14.28
C ALA A 60 0.14 -18.29 -14.72
N PRO A 61 -0.24 -19.27 -15.55
CA PRO A 61 -1.64 -19.49 -15.91
C PRO A 61 -2.54 -19.58 -14.67
N GLY A 62 -3.70 -18.95 -14.71
CA GLY A 62 -4.64 -18.90 -13.58
C GLY A 62 -4.30 -17.88 -12.49
N ARG A 63 -3.13 -17.22 -12.53
CA ARG A 63 -2.79 -16.13 -11.62
C ARG A 63 -3.18 -14.77 -12.22
N SER A 64 -3.64 -13.87 -11.36
CA SER A 64 -3.92 -12.48 -11.70
C SER A 64 -3.10 -11.56 -10.81
N PRO A 65 -1.96 -11.01 -11.30
CA PRO A 65 -1.20 -9.98 -10.59
C PRO A 65 -2.07 -8.88 -9.98
N ASP A 66 -3.08 -8.40 -10.71
CA ASP A 66 -4.00 -7.35 -10.21
C ASP A 66 -4.77 -7.79 -8.95
N LYS A 67 -5.38 -8.99 -8.99
CA LYS A 67 -6.11 -9.54 -7.83
C LYS A 67 -5.18 -9.86 -6.66
N ILE A 68 -4.03 -10.47 -6.93
CA ILE A 68 -3.03 -10.80 -5.89
C ILE A 68 -2.52 -9.51 -5.25
N THR A 69 -2.22 -8.47 -6.03
CA THR A 69 -1.75 -7.20 -5.48
C THR A 69 -2.81 -6.55 -4.61
N ALA A 70 -4.09 -6.64 -5.01
CA ALA A 70 -5.19 -6.09 -4.24
C ALA A 70 -5.33 -6.71 -2.84
N THR A 71 -4.95 -7.98 -2.65
CA THR A 71 -5.01 -8.67 -1.36
C THR A 71 -3.81 -8.38 -0.45
N ILE A 72 -2.62 -8.16 -1.02
CA ILE A 72 -1.36 -7.97 -0.27
C ILE A 72 -1.01 -6.50 0.03
N GLN A 73 -1.48 -5.55 -0.79
CA GLN A 73 -1.03 -4.14 -0.73
C GLN A 73 -1.25 -3.46 0.62
N GLY A 74 -2.33 -3.78 1.34
CA GLY A 74 -2.61 -3.23 2.68
C GLY A 74 -1.80 -3.94 3.78
N PRO A 75 -1.95 -5.26 3.94
CA PRO A 75 -1.26 -6.03 4.99
C PRO A 75 0.27 -5.94 4.94
N TYR A 76 0.86 -5.83 3.74
CA TYR A 76 2.31 -5.70 3.56
C TYR A 76 2.76 -4.28 3.24
N ALA A 77 1.92 -3.26 3.46
CA ALA A 77 2.24 -1.86 3.18
C ALA A 77 3.56 -1.43 3.83
N VAL A 78 3.76 -1.75 5.11
CA VAL A 78 4.98 -1.40 5.86
C VAL A 78 6.22 -2.07 5.26
N LEU A 79 6.10 -3.34 4.83
CA LEU A 79 7.20 -4.05 4.17
C LEU A 79 7.59 -3.36 2.84
N PHE A 80 6.59 -3.02 2.02
CA PHE A 80 6.83 -2.30 0.77
C PHE A 80 7.48 -0.94 1.00
N LEU A 81 6.97 -0.17 1.96
CA LEU A 81 7.51 1.16 2.29
C LEU A 81 8.93 1.08 2.86
N ALA A 82 9.21 0.11 3.72
CA ALA A 82 10.55 -0.12 4.27
C ALA A 82 11.55 -0.50 3.17
N CYS A 83 11.15 -1.38 2.24
CA CYS A 83 11.96 -1.74 1.08
C CYS A 83 12.25 -0.52 0.20
N GLN A 84 11.25 0.31 -0.10
CA GLN A 84 11.43 1.52 -0.90
C GLN A 84 12.34 2.54 -0.21
N PHE A 85 12.14 2.77 1.09
CA PHE A 85 13.00 3.62 1.91
C PHE A 85 14.47 3.19 1.81
N LEU A 86 14.76 1.90 2.05
CA LEU A 86 16.11 1.37 2.01
C LEU A 86 16.72 1.41 0.60
N ALA A 87 15.93 1.09 -0.43
CA ALA A 87 16.37 1.09 -1.82
C ALA A 87 16.74 2.51 -2.30
N VAL A 88 15.98 3.53 -1.89
CA VAL A 88 16.31 4.93 -2.21
C VAL A 88 17.49 5.42 -1.39
N ALA A 89 17.56 5.06 -0.10
CA ALA A 89 18.67 5.47 0.77
C ALA A 89 20.01 4.93 0.26
N ILE A 90 20.08 3.63 -0.06
CA ILE A 90 21.27 3.03 -0.67
C ILE A 90 21.56 3.64 -2.04
N THR A 91 20.53 4.07 -2.76
CA THR A 91 20.69 4.69 -4.08
C THR A 91 21.42 6.02 -3.99
N ILE A 92 20.90 6.92 -3.16
CA ILE A 92 21.46 8.25 -2.91
C ILE A 92 22.86 8.14 -2.30
N PHE A 93 23.02 7.26 -1.30
CA PHE A 93 24.30 7.03 -0.64
C PHE A 93 25.36 6.54 -1.63
N GLY A 94 25.07 5.48 -2.40
CA GLY A 94 26.02 4.90 -3.35
C GLY A 94 26.42 5.90 -4.44
N PHE A 95 25.46 6.68 -4.95
CA PHE A 95 25.75 7.68 -5.99
C PHE A 95 26.67 8.76 -5.41
N ALA A 96 26.31 9.30 -4.25
CA ALA A 96 27.07 10.36 -3.59
C ALA A 96 28.49 9.91 -3.23
N ALA A 97 28.62 8.75 -2.58
CA ALA A 97 29.88 8.26 -2.04
C ALA A 97 30.82 7.67 -3.11
N TYR A 98 30.29 6.99 -4.12
CA TYR A 98 31.09 6.15 -5.01
C TYR A 98 31.10 6.57 -6.49
N ALA A 99 30.25 7.51 -6.90
CA ALA A 99 30.35 8.15 -8.21
C ALA A 99 30.63 9.65 -8.11
N TRP A 100 29.83 10.39 -7.35
CA TRP A 100 29.85 11.84 -7.35
C TRP A 100 31.07 12.43 -6.63
N THR A 101 31.28 12.05 -5.37
CA THR A 101 32.40 12.57 -4.56
C THR A 101 33.77 12.24 -5.17
N PRO A 102 34.04 11.02 -5.69
CA PRO A 102 35.32 10.72 -6.32
C PRO A 102 35.60 11.53 -7.59
N VAL A 103 34.57 11.94 -8.34
CA VAL A 103 34.72 12.68 -9.61
C VAL A 103 34.76 14.20 -9.39
N PHE A 104 33.93 14.74 -8.49
CA PHE A 104 33.74 16.19 -8.34
C PHE A 104 34.13 16.75 -6.97
N GLY A 105 34.53 15.90 -6.02
CA GLY A 105 34.79 16.31 -4.65
C GLY A 105 33.51 16.56 -3.82
N ARG A 106 33.69 16.86 -2.53
CA ARG A 106 32.60 16.96 -1.54
C ARG A 106 31.75 18.23 -1.64
N GLU A 107 32.27 19.29 -2.26
CA GLU A 107 31.65 20.62 -2.27
C GLU A 107 30.48 20.76 -3.28
N THR A 108 30.25 19.75 -4.13
CA THR A 108 29.33 19.85 -5.28
C THR A 108 27.96 19.22 -5.01
N VAL A 109 27.34 19.49 -3.85
CA VAL A 109 26.07 18.88 -3.43
C VAL A 109 24.89 19.23 -4.36
N PHE A 110 24.96 20.36 -5.08
CA PHE A 110 23.88 20.82 -5.96
C PHE A 110 23.51 19.82 -7.07
N GLY A 111 24.50 19.14 -7.67
CA GLY A 111 24.22 18.18 -8.75
C GLY A 111 23.48 16.92 -8.26
N LEU A 112 23.81 16.46 -7.05
CA LEU A 112 23.10 15.36 -6.39
C LEU A 112 21.64 15.75 -6.10
N ILE A 113 21.42 16.94 -5.52
CA ILE A 113 20.07 17.44 -5.22
C ILE A 113 19.27 17.59 -6.52
N ALA A 114 19.87 18.18 -7.55
CA ALA A 114 19.22 18.35 -8.85
C ALA A 114 18.82 17.00 -9.46
N LEU A 115 19.70 15.99 -9.43
CA LEU A 115 19.39 14.63 -9.90
C LEU A 115 18.17 14.04 -9.19
N VAL A 116 18.16 14.08 -7.85
CA VAL A 116 17.06 13.54 -7.03
C VAL A 116 15.75 14.28 -7.33
N LEU A 117 15.78 15.61 -7.36
CA LEU A 117 14.59 16.43 -7.62
C LEU A 117 14.02 16.19 -9.03
N VAL A 118 14.88 16.13 -10.05
CA VAL A 118 14.45 15.86 -11.42
C VAL A 118 13.85 14.46 -11.54
N ALA A 119 14.52 13.43 -10.99
CA ALA A 119 14.01 12.07 -11.04
C ALA A 119 12.67 11.91 -10.30
N CYS A 120 12.54 12.50 -9.11
CA CYS A 120 11.27 12.54 -8.38
C CYS A 120 10.18 13.30 -9.15
N SER A 121 10.52 14.40 -9.81
CA SER A 121 9.58 15.18 -10.64
C SER A 121 9.07 14.36 -11.83
N ILE A 122 9.95 13.57 -12.47
CA ILE A 122 9.56 12.62 -13.53
C ILE A 122 8.58 11.57 -12.97
N GLY A 123 8.92 10.92 -11.85
CA GLY A 123 8.06 9.93 -11.21
C GLY A 123 6.72 10.48 -10.72
N HIS A 124 6.69 11.77 -10.35
CA HIS A 124 5.46 12.48 -10.01
C HIS A 124 4.63 12.84 -11.24
N ALA A 125 5.24 13.37 -12.30
CA ALA A 125 4.52 13.89 -13.46
C ALA A 125 4.02 12.78 -14.40
N LEU A 126 4.76 11.67 -14.52
CA LEU A 126 4.50 10.67 -15.54
C LEU A 126 3.85 9.39 -14.97
N PRO A 127 2.85 8.82 -15.67
CA PRO A 127 2.38 7.47 -15.37
C PRO A 127 3.41 6.42 -15.81
N LEU A 128 3.32 5.21 -15.24
CA LEU A 128 4.26 4.11 -15.54
C LEU A 128 4.38 3.80 -17.06
N ARG A 129 3.30 3.93 -17.84
CA ARG A 129 3.35 3.74 -19.31
C ARG A 129 4.28 4.71 -20.01
N SER A 130 4.33 5.96 -19.55
CA SER A 130 5.22 7.00 -20.09
C SER A 130 6.65 6.79 -19.58
N ILE A 131 6.81 6.44 -18.30
CA ILE A 131 8.11 6.06 -17.72
C ILE A 131 8.72 4.88 -18.48
N ARG A 132 7.92 3.87 -18.86
CA ARG A 132 8.37 2.74 -19.69
C ARG A 132 9.01 3.21 -20.99
N THR A 133 8.38 4.15 -21.69
CA THR A 133 8.92 4.71 -22.94
C THR A 133 10.19 5.52 -22.68
N LEU A 134 10.19 6.34 -21.63
CA LEU A 134 11.36 7.13 -21.23
C LEU A 134 12.56 6.22 -20.91
N HIS A 135 12.35 5.14 -20.15
CA HIS A 135 13.37 4.14 -19.84
C HIS A 135 13.88 3.43 -21.09
N GLY A 136 13.00 3.11 -22.05
CA GLY A 136 13.40 2.58 -23.35
C GLY A 136 14.31 3.53 -24.14
N ILE A 137 14.01 4.83 -24.11
CA ILE A 137 14.83 5.86 -24.76
C ILE A 137 16.15 6.05 -24.00
N ALA A 138 16.11 6.11 -22.66
CA ALA A 138 17.27 6.32 -21.80
C ALA A 138 18.27 5.16 -21.79
N LEU A 139 17.81 3.94 -22.05
CA LEU A 139 18.65 2.75 -22.14
C LEU A 139 19.73 2.88 -23.23
N ILE A 140 19.39 3.47 -24.39
CA ILE A 140 20.31 3.61 -25.53
C ILE A 140 21.54 4.46 -25.16
N PRO A 141 21.39 5.74 -24.75
CA PRO A 141 22.54 6.54 -24.35
C PRO A 141 23.24 5.97 -23.11
N ALA A 142 22.53 5.31 -22.19
CA ALA A 142 23.18 4.65 -21.06
C ALA A 142 24.13 3.54 -21.52
N VAL A 143 23.68 2.59 -22.33
CA VAL A 143 24.53 1.49 -22.82
C VAL A 143 25.68 2.04 -23.66
N CYS A 144 25.41 3.00 -24.57
CA CYS A 144 26.46 3.68 -25.32
C CYS A 144 27.51 4.32 -24.40
N ALA A 145 27.07 5.04 -23.37
CA ALA A 145 27.95 5.70 -22.43
C ALA A 145 28.75 4.71 -21.56
N GLY A 146 28.14 3.60 -21.12
CA GLY A 146 28.84 2.52 -20.43
C GLY A 146 29.95 1.89 -21.28
N LEU A 147 29.68 1.66 -22.57
CA LEU A 147 30.68 1.14 -23.52
C LEU A 147 31.78 2.14 -23.84
N VAL A 148 31.46 3.43 -23.99
CA VAL A 148 32.46 4.50 -24.16
C VAL A 148 33.34 4.63 -22.93
N ALA A 149 32.74 4.59 -21.73
CA ALA A 149 33.49 4.60 -20.48
C ALA A 149 34.44 3.38 -20.39
N LEU A 150 33.96 2.20 -20.79
CA LEU A 150 34.75 0.97 -20.81
C LEU A 150 35.94 1.09 -21.77
N ALA A 151 35.71 1.57 -23.00
CA ALA A 151 36.77 1.76 -23.98
C ALA A 151 37.80 2.79 -23.52
N GLY A 152 37.37 3.83 -22.80
CA GLY A 152 38.24 4.88 -22.28
C GLY A 152 39.11 4.45 -21.09
N VAL A 153 38.59 3.57 -20.23
CA VAL A 153 39.31 3.04 -19.06
C VAL A 153 40.22 1.86 -19.42
N ALA A 154 39.96 1.18 -20.53
CA ALA A 154 40.73 0.02 -20.99
C ALA A 154 42.12 0.41 -21.56
N THR A 155 43.04 0.87 -20.72
CA THR A 155 44.44 1.15 -21.07
C THR A 155 45.36 0.07 -20.49
N GLY A 156 45.30 -1.12 -21.09
CA GLY A 156 46.14 -2.28 -20.73
C GLY A 156 45.39 -3.31 -19.90
N LEU A 157 45.34 -4.55 -20.39
CA LEU A 157 44.70 -5.71 -19.74
C LEU A 157 45.41 -6.05 -18.42
N GLY A 158 45.06 -5.35 -17.35
CA GLY A 158 45.60 -5.54 -15.99
C GLY A 158 44.55 -6.13 -15.07
N GLY A 159 44.26 -7.42 -15.20
CA GLY A 159 43.38 -8.15 -14.29
C GLY A 159 43.72 -9.63 -14.26
N SER A 160 44.81 -10.00 -13.57
CA SER A 160 45.05 -11.40 -13.20
C SER A 160 43.86 -11.89 -12.40
N GLY A 161 43.26 -13.01 -12.80
CA GLY A 161 42.14 -13.61 -12.09
C GLY A 161 42.43 -13.73 -10.59
N VAL A 162 41.49 -13.31 -9.75
CA VAL A 162 41.62 -13.42 -8.29
C VAL A 162 41.71 -14.91 -7.94
N PRO A 163 42.82 -15.40 -7.34
CA PRO A 163 42.95 -16.80 -6.99
C PRO A 163 41.87 -17.22 -5.99
N ILE A 164 41.27 -18.39 -6.17
CA ILE A 164 40.25 -18.91 -5.24
C ILE A 164 40.81 -19.03 -3.81
N SER A 165 42.12 -19.26 -3.66
CA SER A 165 42.80 -19.31 -2.36
C SER A 165 42.81 -17.99 -1.59
N SER A 166 42.52 -16.85 -2.23
CA SER A 166 42.42 -15.55 -1.56
C SER A 166 41.01 -15.25 -1.03
N PHE A 167 40.05 -16.16 -1.22
CA PHE A 167 38.68 -15.97 -0.77
C PHE A 167 38.60 -16.13 0.74
N ASP A 168 37.90 -15.21 1.39
CA ASP A 168 37.82 -15.13 2.84
C ASP A 168 36.48 -15.66 3.37
N ALA A 169 36.36 -15.74 4.70
CA ALA A 169 35.12 -16.18 5.36
C ALA A 169 33.91 -15.29 5.00
N ARG A 170 34.12 -14.04 4.58
CA ARG A 170 33.05 -13.15 4.13
C ARG A 170 32.48 -13.60 2.80
N PHE A 171 33.31 -13.98 1.83
CA PHE A 171 32.84 -14.51 0.55
C PHE A 171 31.88 -15.69 0.76
N TYR A 172 32.34 -16.71 1.48
CA TYR A 172 31.56 -17.92 1.72
C TYR A 172 30.33 -17.66 2.59
N GLY A 173 30.47 -16.82 3.62
CA GLY A 173 29.39 -16.46 4.52
C GLY A 173 28.29 -15.64 3.86
N LEU A 174 28.63 -14.77 2.90
CA LEU A 174 27.67 -13.91 2.18
C LEU A 174 26.91 -14.63 1.06
N ALA A 175 27.30 -15.85 0.69
CA ALA A 175 26.61 -16.61 -0.34
C ALA A 175 25.12 -16.81 -0.03
N LEU A 176 24.78 -17.23 1.19
CA LEU A 176 23.39 -17.48 1.59
C LEU A 176 22.57 -16.20 1.81
N PRO A 177 23.09 -15.14 2.49
CA PRO A 177 22.44 -13.84 2.53
C PRO A 177 22.14 -13.27 1.15
N SER A 178 23.10 -13.37 0.22
CA SER A 178 22.93 -12.94 -1.17
C SER A 178 21.81 -13.72 -1.85
N LEU A 179 21.84 -15.04 -1.77
CA LEU A 179 20.81 -15.89 -2.36
C LEU A 179 19.40 -15.55 -1.84
N VAL A 180 19.23 -15.52 -0.51
CA VAL A 180 17.93 -15.24 0.12
C VAL A 180 17.46 -13.83 -0.20
N GLY A 181 18.33 -12.82 -0.03
CA GLY A 181 18.00 -11.42 -0.31
C GLY A 181 17.62 -11.20 -1.78
N PHE A 182 18.29 -11.83 -2.73
CA PHE A 182 17.99 -11.67 -4.15
C PHE A 182 16.78 -12.45 -4.63
N LEU A 183 16.50 -13.63 -4.06
CA LEU A 183 15.29 -14.36 -4.37
C LEU A 183 14.03 -13.67 -3.82
N LEU A 184 14.14 -12.98 -2.68
CA LEU A 184 13.03 -12.28 -2.03
C LEU A 184 12.92 -10.79 -2.43
N GLY A 185 14.02 -10.16 -2.85
CA GLY A 185 14.11 -8.72 -3.16
C GLY A 185 13.01 -8.21 -4.10
N PRO A 186 12.80 -8.81 -5.29
CA PRO A 186 11.77 -8.35 -6.22
C PRO A 186 10.35 -8.40 -5.64
N TRP A 187 10.10 -9.27 -4.66
CA TRP A 187 8.79 -9.41 -4.02
C TRP A 187 8.51 -8.28 -3.03
N MET A 188 9.52 -7.74 -2.37
CA MET A 188 9.37 -6.59 -1.46
C MET A 188 9.40 -5.25 -2.19
N ASP A 189 9.75 -5.23 -3.48
CA ASP A 189 9.78 -4.03 -4.30
C ASP A 189 8.44 -3.77 -4.99
N VAL A 190 7.70 -2.77 -4.50
CA VAL A 190 6.40 -2.38 -5.07
C VAL A 190 6.50 -1.89 -6.52
N GLN A 191 7.68 -1.44 -6.95
CA GLN A 191 7.90 -1.07 -8.35
C GLN A 191 7.72 -2.27 -9.30
N GLN A 192 8.09 -3.48 -8.87
CA GLN A 192 7.90 -4.69 -9.66
C GLN A 192 6.43 -5.15 -9.68
N TRP A 193 5.73 -5.02 -8.55
CA TRP A 193 4.30 -5.27 -8.47
C TRP A 193 3.48 -4.36 -9.39
N GLN A 194 3.73 -3.05 -9.35
CA GLN A 194 3.06 -2.09 -10.23
C GLN A 194 3.27 -2.44 -11.71
N ARG A 195 4.50 -2.80 -12.10
CA ARG A 195 4.82 -3.26 -13.46
C ARG A 195 4.10 -4.54 -13.84
N ALA A 196 4.08 -5.54 -12.97
CA ALA A 196 3.41 -6.81 -13.28
C ALA A 196 1.91 -6.63 -13.52
N VAL A 197 1.25 -5.79 -12.71
CA VAL A 197 -0.15 -5.40 -12.90
C VAL A 197 -0.36 -4.70 -14.24
N GLU A 198 0.49 -3.71 -14.56
CA GLU A 198 0.31 -2.92 -15.78
C GLU A 198 0.65 -3.71 -17.06
N ILE A 199 1.62 -4.62 -17.00
CA ILE A 199 1.94 -5.57 -18.08
C ILE A 199 0.73 -6.45 -18.38
N GLN A 200 0.09 -7.01 -17.34
CA GLN A 200 -1.12 -7.80 -17.50
C GLN A 200 -2.25 -6.97 -18.12
N ARG A 201 -2.47 -5.74 -17.63
CA ARG A 201 -3.51 -4.82 -18.17
C ARG A 201 -3.26 -4.43 -19.62
N ALA A 202 -1.99 -4.34 -20.05
CA ALA A 202 -1.62 -4.09 -21.44
C ALA A 202 -1.78 -5.32 -22.35
N GLY A 203 -2.23 -6.47 -21.82
CA GLY A 203 -2.33 -7.73 -22.55
C GLY A 203 -0.97 -8.31 -22.96
N ALA A 204 0.09 -7.95 -22.24
CA ALA A 204 1.43 -8.50 -22.43
C ALA A 204 1.69 -9.67 -21.47
N SER A 205 2.68 -10.51 -21.79
CA SER A 205 3.07 -11.63 -20.94
C SER A 205 4.02 -11.16 -19.86
N VAL A 206 3.59 -11.25 -18.59
CA VAL A 206 4.44 -10.94 -17.42
C VAL A 206 5.69 -11.82 -17.40
N ARG A 207 5.54 -13.12 -17.69
CA ARG A 207 6.68 -14.06 -17.73
C ARG A 207 7.74 -13.62 -18.74
N LEU A 208 7.31 -13.32 -19.97
CA LEU A 208 8.23 -12.96 -21.03
C LEU A 208 8.88 -11.60 -20.77
N ALA A 209 8.09 -10.62 -20.30
CA ALA A 209 8.59 -9.30 -19.94
C ALA A 209 9.71 -9.40 -18.89
N TYR A 210 9.49 -10.12 -17.79
CA TYR A 210 10.50 -10.30 -16.74
C TYR A 210 11.66 -11.18 -17.15
N ALA A 211 11.46 -12.22 -17.98
CA ALA A 211 12.57 -13.00 -18.52
C ALA A 211 13.52 -12.12 -19.37
N THR A 212 12.96 -11.33 -20.28
CA THR A 212 13.75 -10.39 -21.10
C THR A 212 14.36 -9.26 -20.26
N GLY A 213 13.63 -8.75 -19.26
CA GLY A 213 14.12 -7.75 -18.31
C GLY A 213 15.28 -8.25 -17.45
N ALA A 214 15.20 -9.49 -16.95
CA ALA A 214 16.27 -10.11 -16.17
C ALA A 214 17.54 -10.34 -17.00
N ILE A 215 17.41 -10.76 -18.27
CA ILE A 215 18.54 -10.89 -19.20
C ILE A 215 19.19 -9.53 -19.45
N LEU A 216 18.38 -8.50 -19.72
CA LEU A 216 18.89 -7.14 -19.92
C LEU A 216 19.59 -6.62 -18.66
N PHE A 217 19.01 -6.80 -17.49
CA PHE A 217 19.60 -6.43 -16.20
C PHE A 217 20.95 -7.10 -15.97
N LEU A 218 21.06 -8.41 -16.24
CA LEU A 218 22.35 -9.12 -16.17
C LEU A 218 23.38 -8.53 -17.15
N GLY A 219 22.96 -8.16 -18.35
CA GLY A 219 23.80 -7.45 -19.32
C GLY A 219 24.32 -6.11 -18.79
N LEU A 220 23.46 -5.31 -18.15
CA LEU A 220 23.86 -4.04 -17.54
C LEU A 220 24.87 -4.24 -16.38
N LEU A 221 24.65 -5.25 -15.53
CA LEU A 221 25.62 -5.61 -14.49
C LEU A 221 26.95 -6.11 -15.06
N THR A 222 26.92 -6.79 -16.20
CA THR A 222 28.14 -7.25 -16.89
C THR A 222 28.97 -6.07 -17.38
N ILE A 223 28.33 -4.98 -17.85
CA ILE A 223 29.04 -3.73 -18.17
C ILE A 223 29.74 -3.17 -16.92
N ASN A 224 29.09 -3.18 -15.74
CA ASN A 224 29.75 -2.76 -14.49
C ASN A 224 30.94 -3.65 -14.13
N ALA A 225 30.84 -4.97 -14.30
CA ALA A 225 31.93 -5.90 -14.05
C ALA A 225 33.10 -5.70 -15.01
N LEU A 226 32.81 -5.46 -16.30
CA LEU A 226 33.84 -5.14 -17.29
C LEU A 226 34.54 -3.82 -16.98
N LEU A 227 33.77 -2.78 -16.61
CA LEU A 227 34.33 -1.49 -16.16
C LEU A 227 35.23 -1.67 -14.94
N ALA A 228 34.77 -2.45 -13.95
CA ALA A 228 35.55 -2.75 -12.75
C ALA A 228 36.85 -3.49 -13.10
N SER A 229 36.76 -4.54 -13.92
CA SER A 229 37.92 -5.32 -14.36
C SER A 229 38.92 -4.47 -15.16
N ALA A 230 38.45 -3.48 -15.93
CA ALA A 230 39.32 -2.56 -16.67
C ALA A 230 39.96 -1.50 -15.76
N ALA A 231 39.23 -1.01 -14.77
CA ALA A 231 39.70 0.01 -13.82
C ALA A 231 40.76 -0.53 -12.83
N GLY A 232 40.70 -1.82 -12.52
CA GLY A 232 41.57 -2.46 -11.52
C GLY A 232 41.24 -2.06 -10.07
N LEU A 233 42.06 -2.53 -9.13
CA LEU A 233 41.94 -2.14 -7.73
C LEU A 233 42.36 -0.67 -7.59
N GLY A 234 41.38 0.20 -7.28
CA GLY A 234 41.62 1.59 -6.93
C GLY A 234 42.14 1.74 -5.48
N GLU A 235 42.19 2.99 -5.00
CA GLU A 235 42.48 3.28 -3.59
C GLU A 235 41.32 2.77 -2.71
N PRO A 236 41.57 1.87 -1.75
CA PRO A 236 40.52 1.27 -0.93
C PRO A 236 39.79 2.32 -0.09
N VAL A 237 38.46 2.35 -0.18
CA VAL A 237 37.63 3.21 0.67
C VAL A 237 37.43 2.51 2.02
N LEU A 238 38.15 2.96 3.04
CA LEU A 238 38.02 2.44 4.40
C LEU A 238 36.71 2.94 5.03
N SER A 239 35.86 1.99 5.42
CA SER A 239 34.62 2.28 6.16
C SER A 239 34.91 2.39 7.67
N SER A 240 33.93 2.82 8.46
CA SER A 240 34.07 3.00 9.92
C SER A 240 34.36 1.72 10.71
N ASP A 241 34.12 0.56 10.12
CA ASP A 241 34.51 -0.76 10.62
C ASP A 241 35.97 -1.15 10.31
N GLY A 242 36.71 -0.29 9.59
CA GLY A 242 38.08 -0.52 9.16
C GLY A 242 38.22 -1.45 7.95
N LEU A 243 37.11 -1.87 7.31
CA LEU A 243 37.15 -2.76 6.16
C LEU A 243 37.31 -1.98 4.84
N PRO A 244 38.18 -2.45 3.92
CA PRO A 244 38.40 -1.79 2.64
C PRO A 244 37.30 -2.12 1.64
N GLY A 245 36.72 -1.08 1.02
CA GLY A 245 35.74 -1.20 -0.06
C GLY A 245 36.29 -0.78 -1.42
N ALA A 246 36.15 -1.64 -2.44
CA ALA A 246 36.49 -1.32 -3.82
C ALA A 246 35.35 -0.63 -4.62
N TYR A 247 34.30 -0.13 -3.95
CA TYR A 247 33.10 0.41 -4.60
C TYR A 247 33.37 1.59 -5.54
N ALA A 248 34.30 2.48 -5.17
CA ALA A 248 34.62 3.71 -5.91
C ALA A 248 35.70 3.52 -6.98
N ALA A 249 36.25 2.31 -7.17
CA ALA A 249 37.45 2.08 -7.97
C ALA A 249 37.31 2.57 -9.43
N VAL A 250 36.15 2.34 -10.05
CA VAL A 250 35.88 2.81 -11.42
C VAL A 250 35.86 4.34 -11.49
N ALA A 251 35.19 5.00 -10.54
CA ALA A 251 35.14 6.46 -10.48
C ALA A 251 36.52 7.08 -10.22
N GLN A 252 37.33 6.46 -9.35
CA GLN A 252 38.71 6.86 -9.09
C GLN A 252 39.60 6.70 -10.33
N ALA A 253 39.48 5.58 -11.06
CA ALA A 253 40.24 5.38 -12.30
C ALA A 253 39.93 6.48 -13.33
N ILE A 254 38.65 6.79 -13.51
CA ILE A 254 38.19 7.83 -14.44
C ILE A 254 38.65 9.23 -14.01
N ALA A 255 38.64 9.50 -12.69
CA ALA A 255 39.07 10.79 -12.15
C ALA A 255 40.59 11.01 -12.34
N ARG A 256 41.42 9.97 -12.35
CA ARG A 256 42.88 10.07 -12.54
C ARG A 256 43.28 10.46 -13.96
N ASP A 257 42.60 9.92 -14.97
CA ASP A 257 43.00 10.09 -16.37
C ASP A 257 42.48 11.41 -16.98
N HIS A 258 41.58 12.11 -16.28
CA HIS A 258 41.01 13.42 -16.65
C HIS A 258 40.46 13.52 -18.10
N LEU A 259 40.16 12.39 -18.74
CA LEU A 259 39.57 12.37 -20.08
C LEU A 259 38.11 12.85 -19.98
N THR A 260 37.87 14.10 -20.38
CA THR A 260 36.57 14.76 -20.27
C THR A 260 35.44 13.94 -20.88
N GLY A 261 35.68 13.27 -22.01
CA GLY A 261 34.70 12.39 -22.67
C GLY A 261 34.36 11.13 -21.87
N VAL A 262 35.35 10.48 -21.24
CA VAL A 262 35.16 9.27 -20.43
C VAL A 262 34.42 9.60 -19.13
N THR A 263 34.75 10.75 -18.53
CA THR A 263 34.06 11.26 -17.34
C THR A 263 32.58 11.52 -17.64
N VAL A 264 32.27 12.23 -18.74
CA VAL A 264 30.87 12.46 -19.16
C VAL A 264 30.14 11.15 -19.42
N ALA A 265 30.79 10.17 -20.07
CA ALA A 265 30.19 8.88 -20.33
C ALA A 265 29.84 8.11 -19.04
N PHE A 266 30.75 8.07 -18.07
CA PHE A 266 30.47 7.46 -16.76
C PHE A 266 29.39 8.18 -15.96
N LEU A 267 29.33 9.51 -16.07
CA LEU A 267 28.25 10.28 -15.46
C LEU A 267 26.91 9.97 -16.09
N ILE A 268 26.79 9.88 -17.42
CA ILE A 268 25.54 9.46 -18.07
C ILE A 268 25.14 8.06 -17.60
N TRP A 269 26.09 7.13 -17.55
CA TRP A 269 25.85 5.76 -17.11
C TRP A 269 25.29 5.68 -15.68
N THR A 270 25.93 6.38 -14.74
CA THR A 270 25.51 6.40 -13.33
C THR A 270 24.24 7.23 -13.09
N VAL A 271 24.11 8.39 -13.74
CA VAL A 271 22.92 9.26 -13.62
C VAL A 271 21.67 8.56 -14.14
N VAL A 272 21.73 7.89 -15.29
CA VAL A 272 20.56 7.17 -15.82
C VAL A 272 20.17 6.03 -14.87
N ALA A 273 21.14 5.26 -14.39
CA ALA A 273 20.87 4.16 -13.47
C ALA A 273 20.21 4.66 -12.16
N ALA A 274 20.72 5.75 -11.56
CA ALA A 274 20.14 6.33 -10.34
C ALA A 274 18.76 6.96 -10.59
N ALA A 275 18.63 7.78 -11.64
CA ALA A 275 17.39 8.49 -11.96
C ALA A 275 16.23 7.52 -12.24
N THR A 276 16.48 6.45 -12.98
CA THR A 276 15.45 5.44 -13.33
C THR A 276 15.03 4.57 -12.15
N THR A 277 15.83 4.51 -11.08
CA THR A 277 15.45 3.88 -9.81
C THR A 277 14.60 4.84 -8.97
N ILE A 278 15.00 6.12 -8.89
CA ILE A 278 14.32 7.15 -8.10
C ILE A 278 12.95 7.52 -8.71
N ASP A 279 12.85 7.66 -10.03
CA ASP A 279 11.59 7.96 -10.71
C ASP A 279 10.53 6.86 -10.48
N SER A 280 10.99 5.61 -10.49
CA SER A 280 10.16 4.41 -10.37
C SER A 280 9.73 4.19 -8.94
N PHE A 281 10.65 4.42 -7.98
CA PHE A 281 10.31 4.53 -6.56
C PHE A 281 9.17 5.53 -6.35
N TYR A 282 9.31 6.74 -6.88
CA TYR A 282 8.34 7.80 -6.63
C TYR A 282 6.98 7.44 -7.25
N CYS A 283 6.98 6.94 -8.50
CA CYS A 283 5.77 6.52 -9.20
C CYS A 283 5.04 5.37 -8.47
N ALA A 284 5.77 4.32 -8.08
CA ALA A 284 5.20 3.12 -7.49
C ALA A 284 4.78 3.30 -6.03
N THR A 285 5.55 4.05 -5.25
CA THR A 285 5.18 4.39 -3.86
C THR A 285 3.92 5.23 -3.83
N ARG A 286 3.79 6.20 -4.74
CA ARG A 286 2.55 7.00 -4.86
C ARG A 286 1.38 6.11 -5.25
N TRP A 287 1.57 5.20 -6.19
CA TRP A 287 0.54 4.24 -6.59
C TRP A 287 0.04 3.38 -5.42
N LEU A 288 0.96 2.83 -4.62
CA LEU A 288 0.62 2.06 -3.42
C LEU A 288 -0.11 2.92 -2.38
N MET A 289 0.46 4.07 -2.06
CA MET A 289 -0.04 4.93 -1.00
C MET A 289 -1.40 5.54 -1.36
N MET A 290 -1.64 5.90 -2.63
CA MET A 290 -2.97 6.29 -3.09
C MET A 290 -3.96 5.13 -2.96
N ALA A 291 -3.58 3.91 -3.33
CA ALA A 291 -4.46 2.74 -3.22
C ALA A 291 -4.84 2.42 -1.76
N ILE A 292 -3.90 2.58 -0.82
CA ILE A 292 -4.15 2.40 0.62
C ILE A 292 -5.00 3.56 1.17
N THR A 293 -4.61 4.81 0.87
CA THR A 293 -5.27 6.01 1.43
C THR A 293 -6.71 6.13 0.96
N THR A 294 -6.98 5.85 -0.32
CA THR A 294 -8.35 5.88 -0.88
C THR A 294 -9.30 4.85 -0.28
N ARG A 295 -8.76 3.76 0.28
CA ARG A 295 -9.53 2.72 0.98
C ARG A 295 -9.56 2.94 2.50
N SER A 296 -8.83 3.93 3.00
CA SER A 296 -8.66 4.16 4.43
C SER A 296 -9.80 5.02 4.97
N ASN A 297 -10.42 4.56 6.05
CA ASN A 297 -11.39 5.34 6.83
C ASN A 297 -10.72 5.97 8.07
N SER A 298 -9.40 6.20 8.02
CA SER A 298 -8.65 6.72 9.16
C SER A 298 -9.11 8.14 9.53
N PRO A 299 -9.46 8.41 10.80
CA PRO A 299 -9.80 9.75 11.27
C PRO A 299 -8.69 10.79 11.02
N LEU A 300 -7.42 10.34 10.90
CA LEU A 300 -6.29 11.22 10.60
C LEU A 300 -6.40 11.91 9.24
N LEU A 301 -7.11 11.32 8.27
CA LEU A 301 -7.35 11.91 6.95
C LEU A 301 -8.34 13.09 6.99
N ALA A 302 -9.03 13.31 8.12
CA ALA A 302 -9.82 14.53 8.34
C ALA A 302 -8.95 15.76 8.64
N PHE A 303 -7.75 15.55 9.17
CA PHE A 303 -6.84 16.62 9.60
C PHE A 303 -5.68 16.85 8.63
N VAL A 304 -5.28 15.84 7.86
CA VAL A 304 -4.18 15.91 6.91
C VAL A 304 -4.69 15.58 5.50
N PRO A 305 -4.43 16.44 4.49
CA PRO A 305 -4.86 16.18 3.12
C PRO A 305 -4.38 14.81 2.62
N ALA A 306 -5.28 14.03 2.03
CA ALA A 306 -4.96 12.71 1.49
C ALA A 306 -3.81 12.75 0.46
N ALA A 307 -3.69 13.83 -0.32
CA ALA A 307 -2.58 14.05 -1.24
C ALA A 307 -1.22 14.17 -0.52
N LEU A 308 -1.19 14.72 0.69
CA LEU A 308 0.03 14.85 1.50
C LEU A 308 0.38 13.52 2.18
N VAL A 309 -0.62 12.79 2.70
CA VAL A 309 -0.41 11.45 3.29
C VAL A 309 0.05 10.43 2.26
N SER A 310 -0.53 10.48 1.05
CA SER A 310 -0.18 9.58 -0.04
C SER A 310 1.10 9.96 -0.79
N SER A 311 1.76 11.06 -0.38
CA SER A 311 2.96 11.57 -1.05
C SER A 311 4.19 10.73 -0.71
N PRO A 312 4.97 10.27 -1.71
CA PRO A 312 6.26 9.61 -1.50
C PRO A 312 7.32 10.50 -0.86
N ILE A 313 7.09 11.82 -0.78
CA ILE A 313 8.07 12.80 -0.29
C ILE A 313 8.56 12.47 1.12
N TRP A 314 7.71 11.90 1.98
CA TRP A 314 8.09 11.52 3.34
C TRP A 314 9.12 10.40 3.36
N ILE A 315 8.92 9.39 2.52
CA ILE A 315 9.87 8.28 2.36
C ILE A 315 11.17 8.80 1.73
N LEU A 316 11.08 9.71 0.76
CA LEU A 316 12.25 10.35 0.15
C LEU A 316 13.08 11.14 1.19
N LEU A 317 12.43 11.96 2.01
CA LEU A 317 13.10 12.75 3.05
C LEU A 317 13.76 11.85 4.09
N ALA A 318 13.08 10.80 4.53
CA ALA A 318 13.66 9.79 5.41
C ALA A 318 14.89 9.12 4.76
N ALA A 319 14.77 8.70 3.50
CA ALA A 319 15.85 8.05 2.76
C ALA A 319 17.06 8.97 2.56
N LEU A 320 16.83 10.26 2.27
CA LEU A 320 17.87 11.27 2.17
C LEU A 320 18.59 11.46 3.52
N ALA A 321 17.82 11.59 4.62
CA ALA A 321 18.40 11.70 5.96
C ALA A 321 19.23 10.47 6.32
N ALA A 322 18.74 9.27 6.01
CA ALA A 322 19.48 8.02 6.22
C ALA A 322 20.77 7.95 5.37
N ALA A 323 20.72 8.37 4.11
CA ALA A 323 21.90 8.41 3.23
C ALA A 323 22.95 9.42 3.73
N VAL A 324 22.52 10.60 4.19
CA VAL A 324 23.40 11.61 4.78
C VAL A 324 24.02 11.09 6.08
N ALA A 325 23.21 10.50 6.97
CA ALA A 325 23.71 9.90 8.20
C ALA A 325 24.73 8.77 7.93
N ALA A 326 24.43 7.89 6.97
CA ALA A 326 25.35 6.82 6.57
C ALA A 326 26.69 7.37 6.03
N SER A 327 26.65 8.46 5.26
CA SER A 327 27.85 9.14 4.76
C SER A 327 28.66 9.80 5.89
N GLN A 328 27.99 10.50 6.82
CA GLN A 328 28.64 11.13 7.98
C GLN A 328 29.29 10.11 8.93
N LEU A 329 28.63 8.95 9.11
CA LEU A 329 29.13 7.84 9.91
C LEU A 329 30.12 6.95 9.15
N ASN A 330 30.45 7.29 7.90
CA ASN A 330 31.34 6.54 7.02
C ASN A 330 30.99 5.03 6.96
N LEU A 331 29.69 4.72 6.85
CA LEU A 331 29.23 3.33 6.81
C LEU A 331 29.61 2.66 5.49
N SER A 332 29.93 1.36 5.54
CA SER A 332 30.04 0.53 4.34
C SER A 332 28.68 0.39 3.64
N LEU A 333 28.69 0.34 2.30
CA LEU A 333 27.52 -0.04 1.49
C LEU A 333 26.85 -1.32 2.02
N MET A 334 27.65 -2.25 2.55
CA MET A 334 27.16 -3.53 3.07
C MET A 334 26.10 -3.36 4.17
N TYR A 335 26.20 -2.33 5.02
CA TYR A 335 25.24 -2.09 6.09
C TYR A 335 23.90 -1.55 5.59
N LEU A 336 23.88 -0.90 4.43
CA LEU A 336 22.65 -0.48 3.76
C LEU A 336 22.00 -1.65 2.99
N MET A 337 22.79 -2.67 2.61
CA MET A 337 22.31 -3.88 1.94
C MET A 337 21.83 -4.95 2.92
N MET A 338 22.45 -5.05 4.09
CA MET A 338 22.16 -6.05 5.13
C MET A 338 20.66 -6.21 5.44
N PRO A 339 19.85 -5.13 5.58
CA PRO A 339 18.42 -5.28 5.91
C PRO A 339 17.63 -6.14 4.93
N PHE A 340 17.99 -6.14 3.64
CA PHE A 340 17.31 -6.95 2.61
C PHE A 340 17.55 -8.45 2.78
N ALA A 341 18.70 -8.83 3.38
CA ALA A 341 19.07 -10.21 3.64
C ALA A 341 18.82 -10.65 5.09
N THR A 342 18.27 -9.77 5.94
CA THR A 342 18.02 -10.05 7.36
C THR A 342 16.67 -9.48 7.81
N ILE A 343 16.61 -8.19 8.14
CA ILE A 343 15.47 -7.50 8.75
C ILE A 343 14.16 -7.72 7.97
N LEU A 344 14.22 -7.68 6.64
CA LEU A 344 13.04 -7.79 5.78
C LEU A 344 12.69 -9.24 5.39
N VAL A 345 13.55 -10.22 5.69
CA VAL A 345 13.43 -11.59 5.16
C VAL A 345 12.17 -12.29 5.62
N GLY A 346 11.82 -12.20 6.91
CA GLY A 346 10.61 -12.83 7.44
C GLY A 346 9.34 -12.32 6.75
N GLY A 347 9.18 -11.00 6.67
CA GLY A 347 8.03 -10.39 5.99
C GLY A 347 7.98 -10.69 4.49
N ALA A 348 9.14 -10.66 3.81
CA ALA A 348 9.21 -10.99 2.39
C ALA A 348 8.89 -12.47 2.11
N ALA A 349 9.34 -13.39 2.97
CA ALA A 349 9.01 -14.80 2.86
C ALA A 349 7.52 -15.06 3.15
N CYS A 350 6.92 -14.40 4.15
CA CYS A 350 5.46 -14.44 4.37
C CYS A 350 4.69 -13.97 3.13
N LEU A 351 5.13 -12.86 2.52
CA LEU A 351 4.55 -12.33 1.29
C LEU A 351 4.61 -13.36 0.16
N VAL A 352 5.78 -13.95 -0.09
CA VAL A 352 5.91 -15.02 -1.09
C VAL A 352 4.97 -16.18 -0.77
N CYS A 353 4.92 -16.63 0.48
CA CYS A 353 4.07 -17.75 0.86
C CYS A 353 2.58 -17.47 0.61
N GLU A 354 2.10 -16.29 1.00
CA GLU A 354 0.71 -15.87 0.75
C GLU A 354 0.43 -15.80 -0.75
N THR A 355 1.35 -15.22 -1.52
CA THR A 355 1.18 -15.12 -2.98
C THR A 355 1.14 -16.48 -3.64
N LEU A 356 1.78 -17.51 -3.05
CA LEU A 356 1.78 -18.89 -3.51
C LEU A 356 0.53 -19.67 -3.10
N GLY A 357 -0.24 -19.19 -2.11
CA GLY A 357 -1.53 -19.76 -1.69
C GLY A 357 -1.62 -20.12 -0.21
N ALA A 358 -0.59 -19.85 0.60
CA ALA A 358 -0.64 -20.08 2.04
C ALA A 358 -1.66 -19.15 2.71
N SER A 359 -2.29 -19.64 3.78
CA SER A 359 -3.10 -18.80 4.66
C SER A 359 -2.24 -17.70 5.31
N ARG A 360 -2.72 -16.45 5.29
CA ARG A 360 -1.98 -15.32 5.87
C ARG A 360 -1.82 -15.52 7.38
N ARG A 361 -0.57 -15.65 7.82
CA ARG A 361 -0.15 -15.66 9.24
C ARG A 361 0.99 -14.67 9.49
N TYR A 362 1.05 -13.62 8.68
CA TYR A 362 2.09 -12.60 8.78
C TYR A 362 1.92 -11.74 10.03
N ASP A 363 2.84 -11.88 10.98
CA ASP A 363 3.02 -10.97 12.11
C ASP A 363 4.22 -10.05 11.82
N PRO A 364 3.99 -8.76 11.50
CA PRO A 364 5.06 -7.85 11.16
C PRO A 364 6.00 -7.57 12.34
N VAL A 365 5.47 -7.47 13.57
CA VAL A 365 6.28 -7.12 14.74
C VAL A 365 7.25 -8.24 15.04
N LEU A 366 6.74 -9.48 15.13
CA LEU A 366 7.58 -10.65 15.38
C LEU A 366 8.61 -10.85 14.26
N SER A 367 8.20 -10.70 12.99
CA SER A 367 9.09 -10.83 11.84
C SER A 367 10.25 -9.82 11.89
N TYR A 368 9.97 -8.56 12.22
CA TYR A 368 11.01 -7.54 12.33
C TYR A 368 11.89 -7.73 13.56
N MET A 369 11.36 -8.17 14.70
CA MET A 369 12.18 -8.49 15.88
C MET A 369 13.17 -9.62 15.59
N ILE A 370 12.72 -10.71 14.97
CA ILE A 370 13.58 -11.80 14.52
C ILE A 370 14.59 -11.30 13.49
N GLY A 371 14.14 -10.48 12.54
CA GLY A 371 14.98 -9.86 11.53
C GLY A 371 16.08 -8.95 12.10
N LEU A 372 15.81 -8.22 13.18
CA LEU A 372 16.80 -7.41 13.89
C LEU A 372 17.87 -8.29 14.57
N VAL A 373 17.46 -9.40 15.20
CA VAL A 373 18.40 -10.39 15.74
C VAL A 373 19.28 -10.97 14.64
N ALA A 374 18.70 -11.32 13.50
CA ALA A 374 19.44 -11.75 12.31
C ALA A 374 20.42 -10.67 11.83
N GLY A 375 20.02 -9.40 11.83
CA GLY A 375 20.87 -8.26 11.47
C GLY A 375 22.08 -8.11 12.39
N LEU A 376 21.90 -8.27 13.71
CA LEU A 376 23.02 -8.23 14.68
C LEU A 376 24.00 -9.40 14.48
N ILE A 377 23.48 -10.60 14.21
CA ILE A 377 24.31 -11.78 13.91
C ILE A 377 25.08 -11.58 12.60
N PHE A 378 24.43 -11.01 11.58
CA PHE A 378 25.10 -10.65 10.33
C PHE A 378 26.22 -9.63 10.58
N PHE A 379 25.92 -8.54 11.28
CA PHE A 379 26.89 -7.48 11.58
C PHE A 379 28.13 -8.03 12.30
N THR A 380 27.91 -8.81 13.37
CA THR A 380 29.01 -9.42 14.13
C THR A 380 29.85 -10.37 13.27
N GLY A 381 29.22 -11.22 12.45
CA GLY A 381 29.91 -12.12 11.53
C GLY A 381 30.61 -11.43 10.36
N TYR A 382 30.20 -10.20 10.01
CA TYR A 382 30.82 -9.42 8.93
C TYR A 382 32.09 -8.71 9.40
N VAL A 383 32.01 -8.01 10.54
CA VAL A 383 33.12 -7.27 11.15
C VAL A 383 34.21 -8.23 11.64
N ALA A 384 33.83 -9.21 12.46
CA ALA A 384 34.68 -10.32 12.85
C ALA A 384 34.37 -11.51 11.92
N PRO A 385 35.14 -11.69 10.83
CA PRO A 385 34.75 -12.54 9.71
C PRO A 385 34.48 -13.97 10.16
N ASN A 386 33.20 -14.31 10.28
CA ASN A 386 32.70 -15.61 10.68
C ASN A 386 31.64 -16.05 9.66
N TRP A 387 32.03 -16.98 8.80
CA TRP A 387 31.18 -17.44 7.70
C TRP A 387 29.88 -18.07 8.20
N LEU A 388 29.90 -18.75 9.36
CA LEU A 388 28.73 -19.42 9.92
C LEU A 388 27.70 -18.39 10.40
N PHE A 389 28.14 -17.31 11.06
CA PHE A 389 27.23 -16.25 11.52
C PHE A 389 26.55 -15.57 10.32
N LEU A 390 27.32 -15.24 9.29
CA LEU A 390 26.80 -14.67 8.06
C LEU A 390 25.80 -15.61 7.37
N ALA A 391 26.10 -16.91 7.28
CA ALA A 391 25.22 -17.89 6.66
C ALA A 391 23.93 -18.10 7.48
N MET A 392 24.00 -18.16 8.80
CA MET A 392 22.81 -18.37 9.64
C MET A 392 21.88 -17.16 9.69
N ALA A 393 22.39 -15.93 9.54
CA ALA A 393 21.57 -14.72 9.65
C ALA A 393 20.28 -14.73 8.79
N PRO A 394 20.31 -14.97 7.47
CA PRO A 394 19.09 -15.02 6.67
C PRO A 394 18.18 -16.19 7.06
N LEU A 395 18.73 -17.32 7.53
CA LEU A 395 17.95 -18.48 8.00
C LEU A 395 17.18 -18.14 9.28
N ILE A 396 17.80 -17.38 10.19
CA ILE A 396 17.12 -16.84 11.37
C ILE A 396 16.00 -15.90 10.94
N GLY A 397 16.25 -15.01 9.97
CA GLY A 397 15.21 -14.15 9.39
C GLY A 397 14.00 -14.91 8.85
N LEU A 398 14.22 -16.07 8.22
CA LEU A 398 13.16 -16.94 7.69
C LEU A 398 12.27 -17.57 8.78
N ILE A 399 12.71 -17.62 10.04
CA ILE A 399 11.89 -18.14 11.16
C ILE A 399 10.57 -17.37 11.26
N GLY A 400 10.55 -16.06 10.94
CA GLY A 400 9.33 -15.25 10.94
C GLY A 400 8.25 -15.75 9.98
N ALA A 401 8.62 -16.50 8.93
CA ALA A 401 7.71 -17.07 7.95
C ALA A 401 7.47 -18.59 8.11
N LEU A 402 8.09 -19.23 9.12
CA LEU A 402 8.08 -20.68 9.29
C LEU A 402 6.66 -21.29 9.29
N PRO A 403 5.63 -20.69 9.94
CA PRO A 403 4.28 -21.26 9.92
C PRO A 403 3.68 -21.34 8.52
N MET A 404 3.94 -20.34 7.66
CA MET A 404 3.41 -20.29 6.29
C MET A 404 4.23 -21.18 5.34
N ILE A 405 5.54 -21.28 5.56
CA ILE A 405 6.42 -22.22 4.83
C ILE A 405 6.00 -23.66 5.12
N ALA A 406 5.76 -24.01 6.39
CA ALA A 406 5.31 -25.34 6.80
C ALA A 406 3.97 -25.72 6.18
N GLU A 407 3.03 -24.77 6.07
CA GLU A 407 1.74 -24.97 5.41
C GLU A 407 1.91 -25.31 3.91
N LEU A 408 2.75 -24.56 3.19
CA LEU A 408 3.02 -24.83 1.77
C LEU A 408 3.71 -26.17 1.51
N LEU A 409 4.55 -26.62 2.44
CA LEU A 409 5.23 -27.91 2.35
C LEU A 409 4.36 -29.09 2.81
N GLY A 410 3.14 -28.84 3.29
CA GLY A 410 2.29 -29.88 3.87
C GLY A 410 2.84 -30.45 5.18
N LEU A 411 3.75 -29.74 5.84
CA LEU A 411 4.39 -30.13 7.11
C LEU A 411 3.69 -29.53 8.33
N GLY A 412 2.68 -28.68 8.12
CA GLY A 412 1.81 -28.17 9.18
C GLY A 412 0.71 -29.17 9.52
N GLY A 413 0.45 -29.38 10.82
CA GLY A 413 -0.82 -29.97 11.26
C GLY A 413 -1.99 -29.14 10.71
N GLU A 414 -3.18 -29.76 10.59
CA GLU A 414 -4.39 -29.04 10.17
C GLU A 414 -4.42 -27.67 10.85
N PRO A 415 -4.67 -26.57 10.10
CA PRO A 415 -4.82 -25.26 10.73
C PRO A 415 -5.75 -25.46 11.91
N ALA A 416 -5.29 -25.10 13.12
CA ALA A 416 -6.12 -25.17 14.32
C ALA A 416 -7.49 -24.71 13.89
N THR A 417 -8.44 -25.65 13.91
CA THR A 417 -9.76 -25.50 13.31
C THR A 417 -10.17 -24.11 13.71
N ARG A 418 -10.42 -23.20 12.75
CA ARG A 418 -11.00 -21.91 13.11
C ARG A 418 -12.09 -22.29 14.08
N LEU A 419 -11.96 -21.85 15.35
CA LEU A 419 -13.09 -21.94 16.27
C LEU A 419 -14.26 -21.51 15.40
N PRO A 420 -15.27 -22.37 15.22
CA PRO A 420 -16.35 -22.05 14.34
C PRO A 420 -16.72 -20.61 14.66
N VAL A 421 -16.69 -19.71 13.67
CA VAL A 421 -17.64 -18.60 13.73
C VAL A 421 -18.92 -19.32 14.08
N PRO A 422 -19.52 -19.07 15.27
CA PRO A 422 -20.59 -19.92 15.76
C PRO A 422 -21.58 -20.03 14.61
N ALA A 423 -21.62 -21.21 14.01
CA ALA A 423 -22.70 -21.55 13.12
C ALA A 423 -23.92 -21.37 14.01
N ASP A 424 -24.92 -20.65 13.50
CA ASP A 424 -26.21 -20.50 14.15
C ASP A 424 -26.50 -21.76 14.97
N GLU A 425 -26.49 -21.61 16.29
CA GLU A 425 -26.84 -22.70 17.18
C GLU A 425 -28.15 -23.29 16.63
N PRO A 426 -28.24 -24.62 16.46
CA PRO A 426 -29.51 -25.22 16.06
C PRO A 426 -30.51 -24.76 17.10
N ALA A 427 -31.48 -23.94 16.65
CA ALA A 427 -32.40 -23.18 17.49
C ALA A 427 -32.74 -24.00 18.74
N VAL A 428 -32.10 -23.65 19.86
CA VAL A 428 -32.46 -24.20 21.16
C VAL A 428 -33.94 -23.93 21.25
N LYS A 429 -34.76 -24.98 21.36
CA LYS A 429 -36.20 -24.85 21.58
C LYS A 429 -36.37 -23.82 22.67
N THR A 430 -36.83 -22.64 22.29
CA THR A 430 -36.98 -21.52 23.19
C THR A 430 -37.91 -21.99 24.28
N VAL A 431 -37.38 -22.22 25.47
CA VAL A 431 -38.21 -22.36 26.66
C VAL A 431 -38.83 -20.99 26.81
N VAL A 432 -40.09 -20.90 26.43
CA VAL A 432 -40.92 -19.72 26.63
C VAL A 432 -41.02 -19.55 28.14
N VAL A 433 -40.12 -18.74 28.70
CA VAL A 433 -40.33 -18.17 30.01
C VAL A 433 -41.41 -17.12 29.79
N THR A 434 -42.65 -17.51 30.00
CA THR A 434 -43.76 -16.58 30.20
C THR A 434 -43.46 -15.79 31.47
N VAL A 435 -42.79 -14.66 31.31
CA VAL A 435 -42.82 -13.61 32.31
C VAL A 435 -44.20 -12.98 32.18
N SER A 436 -45.04 -13.18 33.19
CA SER A 436 -46.26 -12.39 33.37
C SER A 436 -45.84 -10.93 33.56
N ARG A 437 -45.87 -10.16 32.48
CA ARG A 437 -45.82 -8.71 32.54
C ARG A 437 -47.24 -8.21 32.41
N ASP A 438 -47.83 -7.94 33.57
CA ASP A 438 -48.94 -7.01 33.68
C ASP A 438 -48.48 -5.68 33.02
N GLU A 439 -49.30 -5.22 32.07
CA GLU A 439 -49.11 -4.04 31.19
C GLU A 439 -48.07 -4.20 30.06
N ALA A 440 -48.49 -4.83 28.96
CA ALA A 440 -47.81 -4.73 27.67
C ALA A 440 -47.91 -3.30 27.13
N ILE A 441 -46.93 -2.45 27.43
CA ILE A 441 -46.72 -1.20 26.69
C ILE A 441 -46.46 -1.59 25.23
N ALA A 442 -47.36 -1.22 24.32
CA ALA A 442 -47.13 -1.44 22.89
C ALA A 442 -45.79 -0.78 22.48
N SER A 443 -44.88 -1.57 21.89
CA SER A 443 -43.55 -1.09 21.51
C SER A 443 -43.60 -0.02 20.42
N HIS A 444 -44.72 0.10 19.72
CA HIS A 444 -45.01 1.14 18.74
C HIS A 444 -46.52 1.31 18.52
N GLY A 445 -46.93 2.46 17.99
CA GLY A 445 -48.33 2.76 17.66
C GLY A 445 -48.53 4.23 17.29
N PHE A 446 -49.75 4.60 16.92
CA PHE A 446 -50.09 5.99 16.62
C PHE A 446 -50.48 6.76 17.89
N ASP A 447 -49.87 7.92 18.07
CA ASP A 447 -50.24 8.99 19.00
C ASP A 447 -50.63 10.23 18.17
N GLY A 448 -51.94 10.39 17.94
CA GLY A 448 -52.48 11.43 17.07
C GLY A 448 -52.03 11.27 15.61
N GLN A 449 -51.20 12.20 15.13
CA GLN A 449 -50.63 12.16 13.77
C GLN A 449 -49.22 11.56 13.75
N TRP A 450 -48.64 11.28 14.92
CA TRP A 450 -47.30 10.71 15.05
C TRP A 450 -47.40 9.21 15.22
N PHE A 451 -46.64 8.48 14.43
CA PHE A 451 -46.30 7.09 14.71
C PHE A 451 -45.11 7.07 15.66
N VAL A 452 -45.26 6.43 16.81
CA VAL A 452 -44.26 6.39 17.89
C VAL A 452 -43.69 4.98 17.99
N MET A 453 -42.37 4.87 18.06
CA MET A 453 -41.64 3.63 18.35
C MET A 453 -40.78 3.86 19.60
N ASN A 454 -40.96 3.01 20.61
CA ASN A 454 -40.19 3.07 21.85
C ASN A 454 -39.05 2.04 21.80
N LEU A 455 -37.85 2.45 22.21
CA LEU A 455 -36.66 1.61 22.24
C LEU A 455 -35.76 1.96 23.41
N ILE A 456 -34.87 1.03 23.75
CA ILE A 456 -33.82 1.23 24.75
C ILE A 456 -32.48 0.94 24.05
N PRO A 457 -31.57 1.93 23.94
CA PRO A 457 -30.24 1.73 23.38
C PRO A 457 -29.41 0.83 24.29
N THR A 458 -28.56 0.01 23.68
CA THR A 458 -27.68 -0.92 24.37
C THR A 458 -26.21 -0.63 24.06
N TYR A 459 -25.28 -1.43 24.58
CA TYR A 459 -23.86 -1.27 24.26
C TYR A 459 -23.56 -1.33 22.76
N ASP A 460 -24.35 -2.07 21.97
CA ASP A 460 -24.22 -2.12 20.49
C ASP A 460 -24.54 -0.75 19.83
N ASP A 461 -25.31 0.10 20.51
CA ASP A 461 -25.70 1.41 20.02
C ASP A 461 -24.71 2.53 20.42
N THR A 462 -23.74 2.24 21.29
CA THR A 462 -22.80 3.24 21.86
C THR A 462 -21.46 3.33 21.14
N ASN A 463 -20.70 4.40 21.39
CA ASN A 463 -19.34 4.58 20.89
C ASN A 463 -18.29 4.58 22.03
N SER A 464 -17.03 4.85 21.70
CA SER A 464 -15.91 4.86 22.66
C SER A 464 -15.97 5.96 23.72
N VAL A 465 -16.87 6.94 23.61
CA VAL A 465 -17.06 8.01 24.61
C VAL A 465 -18.32 7.80 25.46
N GLY A 466 -19.02 6.67 25.30
CA GLY A 466 -20.12 6.24 26.17
C GLY A 466 -21.48 6.85 25.84
N ASN A 467 -21.63 7.55 24.71
CA ASN A 467 -22.93 8.01 24.23
C ASN A 467 -23.37 7.21 22.99
N VAL A 468 -24.65 7.31 22.65
CA VAL A 468 -25.20 6.67 21.45
C VAL A 468 -24.54 7.27 20.21
N TYR A 469 -24.00 6.40 19.35
CA TYR A 469 -23.35 6.82 18.12
C TYR A 469 -24.34 7.51 17.17
N PHE A 470 -23.98 8.67 16.61
CA PHE A 470 -24.89 9.55 15.85
C PHE A 470 -25.65 8.84 14.71
N ALA A 471 -25.04 7.83 14.07
CA ALA A 471 -25.68 7.08 12.98
C ALA A 471 -26.85 6.19 13.48
N ASN A 472 -26.87 5.81 14.75
CA ASN A 472 -27.94 5.00 15.32
C ASN A 472 -29.26 5.77 15.40
N TYR A 473 -29.25 7.09 15.62
CA TYR A 473 -30.45 7.93 15.51
C TYR A 473 -31.10 7.82 14.13
N VAL A 474 -30.29 7.84 13.06
CA VAL A 474 -30.76 7.66 11.68
C VAL A 474 -31.33 6.25 11.48
N ARG A 475 -30.64 5.23 12.01
CA ARG A 475 -31.09 3.83 11.97
C ARG A 475 -32.44 3.65 12.68
N TRP A 476 -32.64 4.28 13.83
CA TRP A 476 -33.88 4.21 14.58
C TRP A 476 -35.04 4.90 13.86
N VAL A 477 -34.81 6.05 13.22
CA VAL A 477 -35.81 6.69 12.35
C VAL A 477 -36.18 5.79 11.17
N GLY A 478 -35.19 5.12 10.56
CA GLY A 478 -35.43 4.12 9.51
C GLY A 478 -36.32 2.96 9.96
N LYS A 479 -36.08 2.42 11.16
CA LYS A 479 -36.93 1.37 11.77
C LYS A 479 -38.34 1.88 12.05
N ALA A 480 -38.48 3.06 12.65
CA ALA A 480 -39.79 3.65 12.95
C ALA A 480 -40.60 3.88 11.67
N ARG A 481 -39.95 4.35 10.59
CA ARG A 481 -40.55 4.49 9.27
C ARG A 481 -41.04 3.16 8.69
N GLU A 482 -40.26 2.10 8.81
CA GLU A 482 -40.65 0.77 8.30
C GLU A 482 -41.82 0.17 9.06
N LEU A 483 -41.86 0.34 10.39
CA LEU A 483 -43.01 -0.06 11.20
C LEU A 483 -44.26 0.79 10.88
N PHE A 484 -44.09 2.09 10.65
CA PHE A 484 -45.15 2.96 10.15
C PHE A 484 -45.69 2.45 8.80
N PHE A 485 -44.82 2.08 7.86
CA PHE A 485 -45.23 1.51 6.58
C PHE A 485 -45.96 0.17 6.75
N ASN A 486 -45.46 -0.72 7.60
CA ASN A 486 -46.10 -2.00 7.87
C ASN A 486 -47.50 -1.82 8.47
N THR A 487 -47.70 -0.80 9.30
CA THR A 487 -49.02 -0.48 9.88
C THR A 487 -49.97 0.10 8.83
N CYS A 488 -49.47 1.00 7.97
CA CYS A 488 -50.30 1.65 6.94
C CYS A 488 -50.57 0.75 5.72
N MET A 489 -49.70 -0.22 5.46
CA MET A 489 -49.71 -1.08 4.28
C MET A 489 -49.35 -2.52 4.68
N PRO A 490 -50.21 -3.19 5.47
CA PRO A 490 -49.91 -4.51 6.02
C PRO A 490 -49.72 -5.59 4.95
N ASP A 491 -50.34 -5.40 3.78
CA ASP A 491 -50.26 -6.34 2.65
C ASP A 491 -49.09 -6.03 1.68
N PHE A 492 -48.22 -5.06 2.00
CA PHE A 492 -47.08 -4.72 1.14
C PHE A 492 -45.99 -5.79 1.21
N ASP A 493 -45.71 -6.43 0.08
CA ASP A 493 -44.63 -7.41 -0.07
C ASP A 493 -43.59 -6.92 -1.11
N LEU A 494 -42.34 -6.81 -0.68
CA LEU A 494 -41.19 -6.45 -1.52
C LEU A 494 -40.97 -7.39 -2.70
N LYS A 495 -41.41 -8.66 -2.61
CA LYS A 495 -41.25 -9.64 -3.69
C LYS A 495 -42.31 -9.52 -4.79
N ALA A 496 -43.49 -9.00 -4.45
CA ALA A 496 -44.65 -8.98 -5.34
C ALA A 496 -45.02 -7.56 -5.83
N THR A 497 -44.45 -6.52 -5.22
CA THR A 497 -44.73 -5.13 -5.59
C THR A 497 -44.16 -4.75 -6.95
N ASP A 498 -44.82 -3.79 -7.61
CA ASP A 498 -44.40 -3.16 -8.87
C ASP A 498 -43.62 -1.85 -8.65
N PHE A 499 -43.41 -1.41 -7.39
CA PHE A 499 -42.61 -0.23 -7.07
C PHE A 499 -41.66 -0.42 -5.87
N TYR A 500 -40.59 0.38 -5.83
CA TYR A 500 -39.74 0.56 -4.64
C TYR A 500 -39.90 1.95 -4.04
N VAL A 501 -39.81 2.03 -2.71
CA VAL A 501 -39.79 3.29 -1.96
C VAL A 501 -38.35 3.63 -1.60
N LEU A 502 -37.82 4.70 -2.19
CA LEU A 502 -36.44 5.15 -1.98
C LEU A 502 -36.39 6.44 -1.18
N THR A 503 -35.36 6.61 -0.37
CA THR A 503 -35.10 7.87 0.32
C THR A 503 -34.30 8.79 -0.60
N LYS A 504 -34.88 9.94 -0.95
CA LYS A 504 -34.23 10.99 -1.76
C LYS A 504 -33.30 11.85 -0.93
N THR A 505 -33.80 12.32 0.21
CA THR A 505 -33.07 13.17 1.14
C THR A 505 -33.41 12.77 2.57
N PHE A 506 -32.44 12.90 3.46
CA PHE A 506 -32.62 12.76 4.90
C PHE A 506 -31.83 13.86 5.59
N GLN A 507 -32.46 14.57 6.52
CA GLN A 507 -31.85 15.60 7.34
C GLN A 507 -32.19 15.32 8.80
N HIS A 508 -31.22 15.51 9.69
CA HIS A 508 -31.44 15.38 11.13
C HIS A 508 -30.54 16.36 11.89
N ASP A 509 -31.16 17.18 12.72
CA ASP A 509 -30.50 18.09 13.65
C ASP A 509 -30.31 17.38 14.99
N PHE A 510 -29.06 17.14 15.38
CA PHE A 510 -28.72 16.67 16.72
C PHE A 510 -28.77 17.83 17.71
N ARG A 511 -29.56 17.70 18.77
CA ARG A 511 -29.75 18.72 19.82
C ARG A 511 -29.13 18.29 21.15
N ARG A 512 -29.30 17.03 21.52
CA ARG A 512 -28.80 16.41 22.75
C ARG A 512 -28.46 14.94 22.49
N GLU A 513 -27.69 14.35 23.39
CA GLU A 513 -27.21 12.97 23.30
C GLU A 513 -27.97 12.09 24.30
N ALA A 514 -28.21 10.84 23.93
CA ALA A 514 -28.64 9.76 24.82
C ALA A 514 -27.44 8.85 25.18
N VAL A 515 -27.54 8.23 26.36
CA VAL A 515 -26.61 7.21 26.84
C VAL A 515 -27.22 5.81 26.77
N GLU A 516 -26.45 4.78 27.10
CA GLU A 516 -26.94 3.42 27.18
C GLU A 516 -28.10 3.27 28.18
N PHE A 517 -29.02 2.37 27.87
CA PHE A 517 -30.19 2.03 28.69
C PHE A 517 -31.17 3.16 28.99
N GLU A 518 -31.02 4.31 28.33
CA GLU A 518 -31.94 5.45 28.41
C GLU A 518 -33.17 5.23 27.51
N PRO A 519 -34.40 5.20 28.04
CA PRO A 519 -35.60 5.04 27.21
C PRO A 519 -35.75 6.17 26.18
N VAL A 520 -35.90 5.79 24.91
CA VAL A 520 -36.04 6.70 23.76
C VAL A 520 -37.33 6.42 23.01
N SER A 521 -38.04 7.49 22.65
CA SER A 521 -39.19 7.45 21.73
C SER A 521 -38.85 8.14 20.41
N VAL A 522 -39.03 7.43 19.31
CA VAL A 522 -38.86 7.92 17.94
C VAL A 522 -40.23 8.14 17.35
N ARG A 523 -40.53 9.36 16.91
CA ARG A 523 -41.82 9.76 16.38
C ARG A 523 -41.65 10.13 14.91
N VAL A 524 -42.52 9.61 14.04
CA VAL A 524 -42.54 9.92 12.61
C VAL A 524 -43.96 10.32 12.19
N ARG A 525 -44.11 11.33 11.33
CA ARG A 525 -45.41 11.71 10.74
C ARG A 525 -45.25 12.16 9.30
N ILE A 526 -46.34 12.18 8.55
CA ILE A 526 -46.36 12.81 7.23
C ILE A 526 -46.36 14.34 7.43
N ALA A 527 -45.35 15.01 6.88
CA ALA A 527 -45.21 16.47 6.95
C ALA A 527 -45.84 17.16 5.76
N SER A 528 -45.54 16.65 4.56
CA SER A 528 -46.09 17.16 3.30
C SER A 528 -45.97 16.09 2.22
N HIS A 529 -46.60 16.34 1.07
CA HIS A 529 -46.47 15.50 -0.10
C HIS A 529 -46.71 16.36 -1.35
N ASN A 530 -46.34 15.83 -2.51
CA ASN A 530 -46.84 16.27 -3.81
C ASN A 530 -47.11 15.03 -4.67
N ARG A 531 -47.31 15.20 -5.98
CA ARG A 531 -47.58 14.08 -6.90
C ARG A 531 -46.49 12.99 -6.93
N LYS A 532 -45.24 13.32 -6.59
CA LYS A 532 -44.07 12.43 -6.75
C LYS A 532 -43.31 12.11 -5.47
N PHE A 533 -43.47 12.92 -4.43
CA PHE A 533 -42.68 12.82 -3.19
C PHE A 533 -43.58 12.90 -1.96
N VAL A 534 -43.22 12.12 -0.94
CA VAL A 534 -43.79 12.21 0.41
C VAL A 534 -42.68 12.62 1.37
N THR A 535 -42.89 13.68 2.14
CA THR A 535 -41.95 14.12 3.17
C THR A 535 -42.47 13.69 4.53
N LEU A 536 -41.66 12.91 5.24
CA LEU A 536 -41.88 12.52 6.63
C LEU A 536 -41.08 13.45 7.54
N ALA A 537 -41.68 13.96 8.60
CA ALA A 537 -40.96 14.62 9.69
C ALA A 537 -40.74 13.61 10.83
N HIS A 538 -39.61 13.72 11.51
CA HIS A 538 -39.28 12.89 12.66
C HIS A 538 -38.76 13.69 13.84
N GLU A 539 -39.03 13.18 15.03
CA GLU A 539 -38.49 13.66 16.31
C GLU A 539 -38.03 12.49 17.15
N ILE A 540 -36.95 12.68 17.89
CA ILE A 540 -36.42 11.68 18.82
C ILE A 540 -36.40 12.34 20.19
N HIS A 541 -37.08 11.71 21.15
CA HIS A 541 -37.19 12.19 22.52
C HIS A 541 -36.66 11.14 23.48
N SER A 542 -35.96 11.59 24.51
CA SER A 542 -35.62 10.81 25.69
C SER A 542 -36.50 11.22 26.86
N GLU A 543 -36.78 10.29 27.76
CA GLU A 543 -37.44 10.60 29.04
C GLU A 543 -36.58 11.49 29.96
N ILE A 544 -35.26 11.40 29.86
CA ILE A 544 -34.30 12.16 30.68
C ILE A 544 -33.99 13.53 30.03
N ASN A 545 -33.64 13.50 28.75
CA ASN A 545 -33.06 14.64 28.04
C ASN A 545 -34.06 15.37 27.14
N GLY A 546 -35.33 14.93 27.06
CA GLY A 546 -36.33 15.52 26.19
C GLY A 546 -35.95 15.37 24.71
N LEU A 547 -36.17 16.41 23.89
CA LEU A 547 -35.88 16.36 22.46
C LEU A 547 -34.37 16.20 22.19
N LEU A 548 -33.99 15.01 21.72
CA LEU A 548 -32.62 14.65 21.32
C LEU A 548 -32.29 15.16 19.93
N GLY A 549 -33.28 15.15 19.02
CA GLY A 549 -33.10 15.63 17.66
C GLY A 549 -34.37 15.58 16.84
N ARG A 550 -34.38 16.26 15.70
CA ARG A 550 -35.52 16.30 14.77
C ARG A 550 -35.06 16.50 13.33
N GLY A 551 -35.92 16.17 12.37
CA GLY A 551 -35.60 16.39 10.97
C GLY A 551 -36.68 15.94 10.02
N GLU A 552 -36.30 15.80 8.75
CA GLU A 552 -37.20 15.39 7.68
C GLU A 552 -36.54 14.40 6.71
N GLN A 553 -37.36 13.56 6.11
CA GLN A 553 -36.99 12.57 5.11
C GLN A 553 -37.94 12.66 3.92
N SER A 554 -37.40 12.84 2.71
CA SER A 554 -38.20 12.84 1.48
C SER A 554 -38.10 11.49 0.79
N LEU A 555 -39.25 10.89 0.49
CA LEU A 555 -39.41 9.61 -0.18
C LEU A 555 -39.75 9.82 -1.65
N MET A 556 -39.19 8.98 -2.51
CA MET A 556 -39.54 8.87 -3.93
C MET A 556 -39.92 7.44 -4.28
N PHE A 557 -40.71 7.26 -5.33
CA PHE A 557 -41.19 5.96 -5.79
C PHE A 557 -40.63 5.67 -7.17
N VAL A 558 -40.22 4.42 -7.41
CA VAL A 558 -39.63 4.00 -8.70
C VAL A 558 -40.15 2.63 -9.10
N ASP A 559 -40.18 2.34 -10.40
CA ASP A 559 -40.55 0.99 -10.88
C ASP A 559 -39.46 -0.05 -10.56
N THR A 560 -39.84 -1.31 -10.38
CA THR A 560 -38.91 -2.38 -9.95
C THR A 560 -37.97 -2.89 -11.04
N VAL A 561 -38.22 -2.57 -12.31
CA VAL A 561 -37.45 -3.10 -13.45
C VAL A 561 -36.34 -2.14 -13.88
N GLN A 562 -36.67 -0.85 -14.01
CA GLN A 562 -35.83 0.20 -14.60
C GLN A 562 -35.56 1.35 -13.65
N TYR A 563 -36.10 1.34 -12.43
CA TYR A 563 -35.93 2.37 -11.41
C TYR A 563 -36.33 3.78 -11.89
N ARG A 564 -37.31 3.88 -12.81
CA ARG A 564 -37.82 5.17 -13.29
C ARG A 564 -38.73 5.79 -12.23
N PRO A 565 -38.63 7.11 -11.98
CA PRO A 565 -39.52 7.79 -11.04
C PRO A 565 -40.99 7.64 -11.42
N LEU A 566 -41.79 7.17 -10.47
CA LEU A 566 -43.24 7.05 -10.54
C LEU A 566 -43.92 8.21 -9.81
N ASP A 567 -45.19 8.42 -10.12
CA ASP A 567 -46.06 9.14 -9.21
C ASP A 567 -46.31 8.28 -7.95
N ILE A 568 -46.81 8.87 -6.87
CA ILE A 568 -47.11 8.11 -5.64
C ILE A 568 -48.09 6.97 -5.98
N PRO A 569 -47.72 5.69 -5.75
CA PRO A 569 -48.59 4.56 -6.00
C PRO A 569 -49.90 4.66 -5.24
N ARG A 570 -51.00 4.22 -5.86
CA ARG A 570 -52.35 4.32 -5.27
C ARG A 570 -52.44 3.65 -3.89
N THR A 571 -51.80 2.49 -3.73
CA THR A 571 -51.77 1.75 -2.45
C THR A 571 -51.10 2.53 -1.33
N ILE A 572 -50.04 3.30 -1.63
CA ILE A 572 -49.40 4.21 -0.67
C ILE A 572 -50.38 5.32 -0.27
N ILE A 573 -51.05 5.94 -1.24
CA ILE A 573 -52.01 7.02 -0.97
C ILE A 573 -53.13 6.50 -0.07
N GLU A 574 -53.72 5.36 -0.40
CA GLU A 574 -54.81 4.76 0.38
C GLU A 574 -54.39 4.42 1.81
N GLY A 575 -53.19 3.84 1.99
CA GLY A 575 -52.66 3.52 3.33
C GLY A 575 -52.29 4.75 4.17
N PHE A 576 -51.81 5.83 3.53
CA PHE A 576 -51.37 7.04 4.23
C PHE A 576 -52.50 8.04 4.47
N LEU A 577 -53.59 7.96 3.71
CA LEU A 577 -54.71 8.91 3.76
C LEU A 577 -55.23 9.20 5.19
N PRO A 578 -55.37 8.22 6.10
CA PRO A 578 -55.85 8.47 7.46
C PRO A 578 -54.91 9.32 8.32
N TYR A 579 -53.62 9.35 7.99
CA TYR A 579 -52.53 9.95 8.77
C TYR A 579 -51.95 11.21 8.12
N TRP A 580 -52.65 11.72 7.12
CA TRP A 580 -52.24 12.92 6.42
C TRP A 580 -52.54 14.17 7.25
N PRO A 581 -51.67 15.20 7.21
CA PRO A 581 -51.95 16.46 7.88
C PRO A 581 -53.28 17.03 7.42
N LYS A 582 -54.21 17.23 8.38
CA LYS A 582 -55.57 17.76 8.15
C LYS A 582 -55.59 19.23 7.68
N SER A 583 -54.44 19.89 7.63
CA SER A 583 -54.25 21.26 7.15
C SER A 583 -53.50 21.27 5.81
N SER A 584 -54.11 21.89 4.79
CA SER A 584 -53.54 22.06 3.45
C SER A 584 -52.25 22.92 3.49
N PRO A 585 -51.21 22.60 2.68
CA PRO A 585 -50.02 23.45 2.50
C PRO A 585 -50.31 24.86 1.94
N HIS A 586 -51.56 25.13 1.54
CA HIS A 586 -52.03 26.42 1.05
C HIS A 586 -52.80 27.25 2.10
N ALA A 587 -52.84 26.83 3.36
CA ALA A 587 -53.29 27.72 4.43
C ALA A 587 -52.25 28.83 4.61
N ALA A 588 -52.58 30.04 4.14
CA ALA A 588 -51.73 31.21 4.14
C ALA A 588 -51.04 31.41 5.51
N SER A 589 -49.72 31.63 5.49
CA SER A 589 -49.01 32.21 6.64
C SER A 589 -49.70 33.52 7.03
N PRO A 590 -50.04 33.73 8.32
CA PRO A 590 -50.37 35.07 8.77
C PRO A 590 -49.16 35.95 8.49
N ALA A 591 -49.39 37.06 7.80
CA ALA A 591 -48.37 38.09 7.56
C ALA A 591 -47.73 38.51 8.89
N PRO A 592 -46.43 38.88 8.90
CA PRO A 592 -45.78 39.38 10.10
C PRO A 592 -46.37 40.75 10.46
N GLY A 593 -47.34 40.74 11.36
CA GLY A 593 -48.05 41.91 11.84
C GLY A 593 -47.72 42.22 13.29
N SER A 594 -47.28 43.46 13.49
CA SER A 594 -47.30 44.27 14.72
C SER A 594 -46.42 43.85 15.91
N LEU A 595 -45.40 44.69 16.12
CA LEU A 595 -44.77 44.98 17.41
C LEU A 595 -45.82 45.07 18.52
N GLU A 596 -45.77 44.15 19.48
CA GLU A 596 -46.50 44.28 20.73
C GLU A 596 -45.87 45.36 21.61
N VAL A 597 -46.71 46.33 21.93
CA VAL A 597 -46.49 47.42 22.87
C VAL A 597 -46.34 46.83 24.27
N LYS A 598 -45.19 47.08 24.91
CA LYS A 598 -45.03 46.94 26.36
C LYS A 598 -46.01 47.88 27.05
N ASN A 599 -46.97 47.31 27.78
CA ASN A 599 -47.64 47.98 28.89
C ASN A 599 -47.89 46.94 29.97
N LEU A 600 -47.22 47.10 31.11
CA LEU A 600 -47.74 46.67 32.41
C LEU A 600 -47.09 47.57 33.47
N SER A 601 -47.86 48.56 33.91
CA SER A 601 -47.71 49.23 35.20
C SER A 601 -48.56 48.48 36.23
N ALA A 602 -47.92 47.96 37.27
CA ALA A 602 -48.36 47.93 38.67
C ALA A 602 -47.23 47.31 39.50
#